data_AF-A0A2H5QNR2-F1
#
_entry.id   AF-A0A2H5QNR2-F1
#
_cell.length_a   1.000
_cell.length_b   1.000
_cell.length_c   1.000
_cell.angle_alpha   90.00
_cell.angle_beta   90.00
_cell.angle_gamma   90.00
#
_symmetry.space_group_name_H-M   'P 1'
#
loop_
_entity.id
_entity.type
_entity.pdbx_description
1 polymer ?
#
loop_
_entity_poly.entity_id
_entity_poly.type
_entity_poly.pdbx_seq_one_letter_code
_entity_poly.pdbx_strand_id
1 'polypeptide(L)'
;MNWRIDPTNILLDENIVAHVSDFGISKLLGEGEDSLTQTMTMATIGYMAPEYGSEGIVSAKCDVYSYGVLLMETFTRKRPTDEMFTGEMSLRRWVKESLPHGLTEVVDANLVREEQAFSAKMDCILSIMDLAMDCCMESPDMRINMTDAAEKLKKIKFMPNGSLEKWLYSHNYFLDILERLNVMIDVGSALEYLHHGHSSAPIIHCDLKPSNILLDENMVAHVSDFGISKLLGEGEDFVPQTMTMATIGYMAPEYG
;
A
#
# COMPACT_ATOMS: atom_id res chain seq x y z
N MET A 1 -3.87 4.69 -24.38
CA MET A 1 -3.21 4.53 -23.06
C MET A 1 -1.80 5.10 -23.19
N ASN A 2 -1.16 5.53 -22.11
CA ASN A 2 0.07 6.35 -22.22
C ASN A 2 1.30 5.49 -21.94
N TRP A 3 2.11 5.17 -22.95
CA TRP A 3 3.23 4.21 -22.79
C TRP A 3 4.56 4.83 -22.40
N ARG A 4 4.55 6.05 -21.84
CA ARG A 4 5.76 6.68 -21.30
C ARG A 4 5.54 7.08 -19.84
N ILE A 5 5.31 6.09 -18.98
CA ILE A 5 5.28 6.28 -17.53
C ILE A 5 6.71 6.17 -17.00
N ASP A 6 7.36 7.32 -16.91
CA ASP A 6 8.64 7.53 -16.20
C ASP A 6 8.63 8.96 -15.62
N PRO A 7 9.48 9.30 -14.62
CA PRO A 7 9.41 10.59 -13.95
C PRO A 7 9.56 11.80 -14.88
N THR A 8 10.16 11.67 -16.05
CA THR A 8 10.35 12.79 -16.98
C THR A 8 9.05 13.23 -17.65
N ASN A 9 8.01 12.39 -17.62
CA ASN A 9 6.72 12.67 -18.24
C ASN A 9 5.62 12.96 -17.23
N ILE A 10 5.92 12.95 -15.94
CA ILE A 10 4.99 13.32 -14.88
C ILE A 10 5.30 14.76 -14.49
N LEU A 11 4.40 15.67 -14.85
CA LEU A 11 4.50 17.09 -14.51
C LEU A 11 3.71 17.34 -13.24
N LEU A 12 4.29 18.11 -12.32
CA LEU A 12 3.59 18.60 -11.14
C LEU A 12 3.08 20.01 -11.43
N ASP A 13 1.80 20.26 -11.16
CA ASP A 13 1.27 21.62 -11.18
C ASP A 13 1.64 22.39 -9.90
N GLU A 14 1.16 23.63 -9.79
CA GLU A 14 1.40 24.51 -8.64
C GLU A 14 0.86 23.94 -7.30
N ASN A 15 -0.06 22.97 -7.36
CA ASN A 15 -0.63 22.30 -6.20
C ASN A 15 -0.01 20.91 -5.95
N ILE A 16 1.09 20.57 -6.63
CA ILE A 16 1.75 19.25 -6.54
C ILE A 16 0.84 18.11 -7.03
N VAL A 17 -0.15 18.42 -7.88
CA VAL A 17 -0.94 17.39 -8.55
C VAL A 17 -0.14 16.87 -9.74
N ALA A 18 -0.01 15.55 -9.83
CA ALA A 18 0.69 14.87 -10.91
C ALA A 18 -0.17 14.75 -12.16
N HIS A 19 0.38 15.19 -13.30
CA HIS A 19 -0.22 15.13 -14.61
C HIS A 19 0.71 14.36 -15.56
N VAL A 20 0.19 13.32 -16.22
CA VAL A 20 0.97 12.61 -17.23
C VAL A 20 0.98 13.41 -18.53
N SER A 21 2.17 13.63 -19.07
CA SER A 21 2.44 14.38 -20.29
C SER A 21 3.04 13.47 -21.37
N ASP A 22 3.28 14.02 -22.55
CA ASP A 22 3.85 13.35 -23.73
C ASP A 22 3.11 12.10 -24.22
N PHE A 23 2.02 12.36 -24.95
CA PHE A 23 1.28 11.34 -25.68
C PHE A 23 1.87 11.06 -27.08
N GLY A 24 3.07 11.54 -27.43
CA GLY A 24 3.58 11.48 -28.80
C GLY A 24 3.77 10.07 -29.36
N ILE A 25 3.88 9.07 -28.48
CA ILE A 25 4.00 7.67 -28.89
C ILE A 25 2.62 7.02 -29.05
N SER A 26 1.50 7.70 -28.68
CA SER A 26 0.08 7.27 -28.45
C SER A 26 -0.72 6.50 -29.58
N LYS A 27 -0.77 5.15 -29.62
CA LYS A 27 -1.74 4.16 -30.12
C LYS A 27 -3.08 3.97 -29.35
N LEU A 28 -4.11 3.66 -30.11
CA LEU A 28 -5.40 3.21 -29.61
C LEU A 28 -5.46 1.68 -29.69
N LEU A 29 -5.87 1.03 -28.60
CA LEU A 29 -6.23 -0.39 -28.61
C LEU A 29 -7.72 -0.53 -28.96
N GLY A 30 -8.10 -1.61 -29.64
CA GLY A 30 -9.50 -1.88 -29.97
C GLY A 30 -10.32 -2.20 -28.71
N GLU A 31 -11.66 -2.10 -28.79
CA GLU A 31 -12.55 -2.41 -27.66
C GLU A 31 -12.46 -3.91 -27.29
N GLY A 32 -11.72 -4.22 -26.22
CA GLY A 32 -11.58 -5.55 -25.61
C GLY A 32 -10.38 -5.61 -24.67
N GLU A 33 -10.54 -6.19 -23.48
CA GLU A 33 -9.46 -6.34 -22.47
C GLU A 33 -8.25 -7.14 -22.98
N ASP A 34 -8.41 -7.87 -24.09
CA ASP A 34 -7.38 -8.70 -24.75
C ASP A 34 -6.76 -8.08 -26.01
N SER A 35 -6.85 -6.75 -26.22
CA SER A 35 -6.28 -6.10 -27.40
C SER A 35 -4.74 -6.08 -27.35
N LEU A 36 -4.11 -7.19 -27.73
CA LEU A 36 -2.67 -7.31 -27.90
C LEU A 36 -2.24 -6.70 -29.24
N THR A 37 -1.27 -5.80 -29.21
CA THR A 37 -0.66 -5.26 -30.43
C THR A 37 0.85 -5.49 -30.39
N GLN A 38 1.44 -6.02 -31.46
CA GLN A 38 2.89 -6.20 -31.57
C GLN A 38 3.55 -4.95 -32.16
N THR A 39 4.65 -4.47 -31.56
CA THR A 39 5.41 -3.34 -32.10
C THR A 39 6.88 -3.32 -31.68
N MET A 40 7.73 -2.79 -32.54
CA MET A 40 9.17 -2.61 -32.34
C MET A 40 9.53 -1.18 -31.88
N THR A 41 8.66 -0.51 -31.12
CA THR A 41 8.88 0.90 -30.76
C THR A 41 9.87 1.03 -29.59
N MET A 42 10.71 2.07 -29.60
CA MET A 42 11.67 2.35 -28.53
C MET A 42 10.94 2.65 -27.22
N ALA A 43 11.07 1.78 -26.21
CA ALA A 43 10.63 2.08 -24.84
C ALA A 43 11.79 2.59 -23.98
N THR A 44 11.46 3.27 -22.88
CA THR A 44 12.45 3.76 -21.92
C THR A 44 13.13 2.58 -21.21
N ILE A 45 14.46 2.50 -21.30
CA ILE A 45 15.27 1.46 -20.67
C ILE A 45 15.01 1.44 -19.16
N GLY A 46 14.72 0.25 -18.61
CA GLY A 46 14.50 0.03 -17.18
C GLY A 46 13.04 0.03 -16.71
N TYR A 47 12.09 0.55 -17.51
CA TYR A 47 10.65 0.56 -17.21
C TYR A 47 9.86 -0.45 -18.04
N MET A 48 10.51 -1.03 -19.05
CA MET A 48 9.89 -1.92 -20.02
C MET A 48 9.44 -3.22 -19.35
N ALA A 49 8.16 -3.56 -19.53
CA ALA A 49 7.64 -4.85 -19.09
C ALA A 49 8.32 -6.01 -19.85
N PRO A 50 8.55 -7.17 -19.20
CA PRO A 50 9.27 -8.30 -19.79
C PRO A 50 8.68 -8.74 -21.14
N GLU A 51 7.37 -8.91 -21.22
CA GLU A 51 6.65 -9.34 -22.42
C GLU A 51 6.76 -8.34 -23.58
N TYR A 52 6.95 -7.06 -23.25
CA TYR A 52 7.15 -6.04 -24.25
C TYR A 52 8.60 -6.09 -24.78
N GLY A 53 9.58 -6.29 -23.90
CA GLY A 53 10.98 -6.37 -24.30
C GLY A 53 11.37 -7.65 -25.04
N SER A 54 10.77 -8.78 -24.67
CA SER A 54 11.07 -10.08 -25.29
C SER A 54 10.25 -10.35 -26.55
N GLU A 55 8.97 -10.00 -26.54
CA GLU A 55 8.01 -10.42 -27.57
C GLU A 55 7.38 -9.24 -28.32
N GLY A 56 7.68 -8.00 -27.92
CA GLY A 56 7.07 -6.81 -28.51
C GLY A 56 5.58 -6.67 -28.20
N ILE A 57 5.07 -7.41 -27.21
CA ILE A 57 3.66 -7.41 -26.82
C ILE A 57 3.32 -6.15 -26.05
N VAL A 58 2.30 -5.42 -26.51
CA VAL A 58 1.79 -4.22 -25.85
C VAL A 58 0.41 -4.49 -25.28
N SER A 59 0.21 -4.10 -24.02
CA SER A 59 -1.07 -4.16 -23.31
C SER A 59 -1.13 -3.09 -22.21
N ALA A 60 -2.30 -2.89 -21.61
CA ALA A 60 -2.46 -2.05 -20.42
C ALA A 60 -1.60 -2.53 -19.23
N LYS A 61 -1.27 -3.83 -19.18
CA LYS A 61 -0.41 -4.39 -18.12
C LYS A 61 1.03 -3.88 -18.22
N CYS A 62 1.49 -3.47 -19.40
CA CYS A 62 2.83 -2.90 -19.56
C CYS A 62 2.94 -1.54 -18.83
N ASP A 63 1.87 -0.75 -18.82
CA ASP A 63 1.80 0.51 -18.07
C ASP A 63 1.80 0.23 -16.55
N VAL A 64 1.13 -0.83 -16.10
CA VAL A 64 1.16 -1.25 -14.68
C VAL A 64 2.58 -1.63 -14.23
N TYR A 65 3.33 -2.35 -15.07
CA TYR A 65 4.72 -2.68 -14.77
C TYR A 65 5.57 -1.42 -14.65
N SER A 66 5.46 -0.51 -15.63
CA SER A 66 6.17 0.77 -15.63
C SER A 66 5.85 1.60 -14.39
N TYR A 67 4.58 1.59 -13.96
CA TYR A 67 4.12 2.23 -12.73
C TYR A 67 4.75 1.61 -11.47
N GLY A 68 4.89 0.28 -11.40
CA GLY A 68 5.59 -0.38 -10.30
C GLY A 68 7.06 0.03 -10.20
N VAL A 69 7.76 0.13 -11.34
CA VAL A 69 9.14 0.64 -11.39
C VAL A 69 9.20 2.09 -10.92
N LEU A 70 8.27 2.94 -11.37
CA LEU A 70 8.18 4.33 -10.94
C LEU A 70 7.95 4.46 -9.43
N LEU A 71 7.09 3.62 -8.83
CA LEU A 71 6.91 3.58 -7.37
C LEU A 71 8.23 3.26 -6.67
N MET A 72 8.96 2.25 -7.12
CA MET A 72 10.26 1.91 -6.54
C MET A 72 11.25 3.06 -6.67
N GLU A 73 11.40 3.66 -7.84
CA GLU A 73 12.31 4.80 -8.04
C GLU A 73 11.94 5.98 -7.14
N THR A 74 10.64 6.29 -7.00
CA THR A 74 10.15 7.39 -6.16
C THR A 74 10.59 7.24 -4.72
N PHE A 75 10.51 6.03 -4.15
CA PHE A 75 10.78 5.79 -2.73
C PHE A 75 12.22 5.35 -2.42
N THR A 76 12.97 4.90 -3.43
CA THR A 76 14.40 4.54 -3.29
C THR A 76 15.35 5.65 -3.74
N ARG A 77 14.85 6.57 -4.58
CA ARG A 77 15.63 7.58 -5.29
C ARG A 77 16.78 6.97 -6.11
N LYS A 78 16.55 5.78 -6.67
CA LYS A 78 17.47 5.06 -7.55
C LYS A 78 16.88 4.95 -8.94
N ARG A 79 17.61 5.43 -9.95
CA ARG A 79 17.13 5.33 -11.33
C ARG A 79 17.28 3.90 -11.81
N PRO A 80 16.32 3.32 -12.54
CA PRO A 80 16.48 2.01 -13.17
C PRO A 80 17.69 1.90 -14.11
N THR A 81 18.27 3.04 -14.50
CA THR A 81 19.45 3.18 -15.37
C THR A 81 20.74 3.55 -14.62
N ASP A 82 20.72 3.60 -13.29
CA ASP A 82 21.94 3.82 -12.50
C ASP A 82 22.99 2.74 -12.81
N GLU A 83 24.27 3.10 -12.77
CA GLU A 83 25.40 2.20 -13.13
C GLU A 83 25.45 0.90 -12.32
N MET A 84 24.81 0.87 -11.15
CA MET A 84 24.69 -0.34 -10.33
C MET A 84 23.73 -1.40 -10.91
N PHE A 85 22.82 -1.02 -11.80
CA PHE A 85 21.85 -1.90 -12.45
C PHE A 85 22.32 -2.27 -13.85
N THR A 86 23.23 -3.24 -13.92
CA THR A 86 23.81 -3.73 -15.18
C THR A 86 23.61 -5.25 -15.33
N GLY A 87 23.68 -5.73 -16.57
CA GLY A 87 23.44 -7.14 -16.89
C GLY A 87 22.01 -7.56 -16.49
N GLU A 88 21.91 -8.56 -15.61
CA GLU A 88 20.62 -9.06 -15.12
C GLU A 88 20.11 -8.34 -13.84
N MET A 89 20.87 -7.37 -13.32
CA MET A 89 20.47 -6.62 -12.13
C MET A 89 19.58 -5.45 -12.52
N SER A 90 18.31 -5.49 -12.13
CA SER A 90 17.34 -4.40 -12.29
C SER A 90 16.98 -3.79 -10.94
N LEU A 91 16.42 -2.56 -10.94
CA LEU A 91 15.91 -1.92 -9.72
C LEU A 91 14.96 -2.85 -8.95
N ARG A 92 14.02 -3.49 -9.65
CA ARG A 92 13.10 -4.49 -9.08
C ARG A 92 13.85 -5.64 -8.42
N ARG A 93 14.84 -6.23 -9.10
CA ARG A 93 15.61 -7.37 -8.57
C ARG A 93 16.38 -6.95 -7.31
N TRP A 94 17.01 -5.79 -7.34
CA TRP A 94 17.72 -5.23 -6.19
C TRP A 94 16.76 -5.00 -5.02
N VAL A 95 15.60 -4.36 -5.21
CA VAL A 95 14.59 -4.20 -4.15
C VAL A 95 14.19 -5.56 -3.57
N LYS A 96 13.86 -6.53 -4.44
CA LYS A 96 13.46 -7.89 -4.02
C LYS A 96 14.55 -8.60 -3.20
N GLU A 97 15.81 -8.47 -3.59
CA GLU A 97 16.95 -9.10 -2.91
C GLU A 97 17.35 -8.35 -1.64
N SER A 98 17.15 -7.02 -1.57
CA SER A 98 17.50 -6.19 -0.42
C SER A 98 16.43 -6.10 0.66
N LEU A 99 15.13 -6.22 0.34
CA LEU A 99 14.05 -6.15 1.34
C LEU A 99 14.23 -7.12 2.52
N PRO A 100 14.65 -8.39 2.34
CA PRO A 100 14.93 -9.31 3.44
C PRO A 100 16.10 -8.88 4.36
N HIS A 101 17.00 -8.02 3.86
CA HIS A 101 18.13 -7.50 4.62
C HIS A 101 17.79 -6.20 5.38
N GLY A 102 16.68 -5.55 5.01
CA GLY A 102 16.09 -4.43 5.72
C GLY A 102 15.75 -3.26 4.80
N LEU A 103 14.54 -2.72 4.96
CA LEU A 103 14.04 -1.62 4.12
C LEU A 103 14.89 -0.33 4.24
N THR A 104 15.64 -0.15 5.34
CA THR A 104 16.53 1.00 5.53
C THR A 104 17.66 1.08 4.52
N GLU A 105 18.05 -0.05 3.92
CA GLU A 105 19.08 -0.10 2.86
C GLU A 105 18.54 0.28 1.48
N VAL A 106 17.21 0.24 1.34
CA VAL A 106 16.51 0.40 0.07
C VAL A 106 15.90 1.80 -0.06
N VAL A 107 15.31 2.31 1.02
CA VAL A 107 14.58 3.57 1.05
C VAL A 107 15.51 4.79 0.89
N ASP A 108 15.01 5.85 0.25
CA ASP A 108 15.69 7.15 0.23
C ASP A 108 15.91 7.63 1.67
N ALA A 109 17.18 7.76 2.05
CA ALA A 109 17.60 8.21 3.37
C ALA A 109 16.99 9.57 3.75
N ASN A 110 16.65 10.42 2.78
CA ASN A 110 15.97 11.70 3.04
C ASN A 110 14.55 11.53 3.58
N LEU A 111 13.83 10.47 3.24
CA LEU A 111 12.46 10.21 3.72
C LEU A 111 12.47 9.82 5.21
N VAL A 112 13.52 9.13 5.65
CA VAL A 112 13.63 8.55 6.99
C VAL A 112 14.64 9.26 7.89
N ARG A 113 15.22 10.38 7.44
CA ARG A 113 16.24 11.15 8.19
C ARG A 113 15.74 11.66 9.54
N GLU A 114 14.47 12.04 9.61
CA GLU A 114 13.84 12.49 10.85
C GLU A 114 13.28 11.29 11.62
N GLU A 115 13.68 11.15 12.88
CA GLU A 115 13.23 10.07 13.78
C GLU A 115 11.72 10.10 14.06
N GLN A 116 11.08 11.28 13.87
CA GLN A 116 9.64 11.40 14.00
C GLN A 116 8.94 10.44 13.04
N ALA A 117 8.00 9.68 13.58
CA ALA A 117 7.22 8.70 12.84
C ALA A 117 8.05 7.63 12.09
N PHE A 118 9.30 7.36 12.49
CA PHE A 118 10.18 6.43 11.77
C PHE A 118 9.53 5.07 11.48
N SER A 119 8.95 4.41 12.50
CA SER A 119 8.24 3.13 12.31
C SER A 119 7.10 3.25 11.29
N ALA A 120 6.24 4.27 11.43
CA ALA A 120 5.11 4.47 10.54
C ALA A 120 5.53 4.79 9.10
N LYS A 121 6.64 5.52 8.92
CA LYS A 121 7.25 5.75 7.59
C LYS A 121 7.71 4.43 6.99
N MET A 122 8.38 3.60 7.78
CA MET A 122 8.86 2.29 7.33
C MET A 122 7.71 1.35 6.97
N ASP A 123 6.66 1.27 7.79
CA ASP A 123 5.48 0.42 7.52
C ASP A 123 4.72 0.87 6.26
N CYS A 124 4.58 2.19 6.08
CA CYS A 124 3.98 2.79 4.89
C CYS A 124 4.80 2.47 3.63
N ILE A 125 6.11 2.68 3.69
CA ILE A 125 7.01 2.43 2.55
C ILE A 125 7.08 0.94 2.23
N LEU A 126 7.08 0.06 3.23
CA LEU A 126 7.02 -1.40 3.01
C LEU A 126 5.76 -1.77 2.23
N SER A 127 4.60 -1.25 2.65
CA SER A 127 3.31 -1.48 1.95
C SER A 127 3.34 -0.98 0.50
N ILE A 128 4.03 0.13 0.23
CA ILE A 128 4.23 0.67 -1.11
C ILE A 128 5.16 -0.22 -1.94
N MET A 129 6.24 -0.73 -1.36
CA MET A 129 7.17 -1.65 -2.03
C MET A 129 6.46 -2.97 -2.40
N ASP A 130 5.64 -3.51 -1.50
CA ASP A 130 4.84 -4.72 -1.78
C ASP A 130 3.87 -4.49 -2.94
N LEU A 131 3.17 -3.35 -2.95
CA LEU A 131 2.31 -2.96 -4.08
C LEU A 131 3.12 -2.80 -5.38
N ALA A 132 4.31 -2.20 -5.31
CA ALA A 132 5.19 -2.05 -6.46
C ALA A 132 5.65 -3.42 -6.99
N MET A 133 5.89 -4.40 -6.11
CA MET A 133 6.21 -5.78 -6.49
C MET A 133 5.03 -6.48 -7.18
N ASP A 134 3.80 -6.29 -6.69
CA ASP A 134 2.57 -6.78 -7.35
C ASP A 134 2.40 -6.18 -8.76
N CYS A 135 2.74 -4.90 -8.93
CA CYS A 135 2.73 -4.21 -10.22
C CYS A 135 3.83 -4.74 -11.16
N CYS A 136 4.95 -5.20 -10.62
CA CYS A 136 6.12 -5.68 -11.35
C CYS A 136 6.18 -7.22 -11.47
N MET A 137 5.04 -7.90 -11.45
CA MET A 137 4.97 -9.34 -11.73
C MET A 137 5.40 -9.66 -13.18
N GLU A 138 6.21 -10.71 -13.34
CA GLU A 138 6.77 -11.11 -14.64
C GLU A 138 5.66 -11.53 -15.62
N SER A 139 4.72 -12.35 -15.14
CA SER A 139 3.53 -12.73 -15.90
C SER A 139 2.50 -11.60 -15.88
N PRO A 140 2.02 -11.11 -17.04
CA PRO A 140 0.97 -10.09 -17.12
C PRO A 140 -0.35 -10.51 -16.45
N ASP A 141 -0.67 -11.80 -16.48
CA ASP A 141 -1.90 -12.36 -15.92
C ASP A 141 -1.90 -12.33 -14.39
N MET A 142 -0.73 -12.55 -13.78
CA MET A 142 -0.55 -12.48 -12.32
C MET A 142 -0.32 -11.04 -11.83
N ARG A 143 -0.10 -10.09 -12.73
CA ARG A 143 0.12 -8.68 -12.41
C ARG A 143 -1.21 -8.05 -12.00
N ILE A 144 -1.20 -7.27 -10.92
CA ILE A 144 -2.38 -6.48 -10.50
C ILE A 144 -2.85 -5.58 -11.66
N ASN A 145 -4.13 -5.21 -11.70
CA ASN A 145 -4.60 -4.20 -12.65
C ASN A 145 -4.46 -2.78 -12.05
N MET A 146 -4.56 -1.74 -12.89
CA MET A 146 -4.33 -0.37 -12.45
C MET A 146 -5.41 0.14 -11.49
N THR A 147 -6.65 -0.33 -11.62
CA THR A 147 -7.75 0.02 -10.71
C THR A 147 -7.43 -0.46 -9.30
N ASP A 148 -7.11 -1.75 -9.15
CA ASP A 148 -6.79 -2.35 -7.86
C ASP A 148 -5.50 -1.76 -7.27
N ALA A 149 -4.49 -1.45 -8.11
CA ALA A 149 -3.27 -0.80 -7.66
C ALA A 149 -3.55 0.60 -7.10
N ALA A 150 -4.37 1.41 -7.79
CA ALA A 150 -4.77 2.72 -7.32
C ALA A 150 -5.61 2.66 -6.04
N GLU A 151 -6.51 1.67 -5.91
CA GLU A 151 -7.29 1.45 -4.69
C GLU A 151 -6.42 1.01 -3.52
N LYS A 152 -5.49 0.06 -3.73
CA LYS A 152 -4.53 -0.36 -2.72
C LYS A 152 -3.70 0.84 -2.24
N LEU A 153 -3.15 1.64 -3.16
CA LEU A 153 -2.37 2.82 -2.81
C LEU A 153 -3.16 3.83 -1.97
N LYS A 154 -4.43 4.11 -2.33
CA LYS A 154 -5.33 4.97 -1.55
C LYS A 154 -5.63 4.44 -0.15
N LYS A 155 -5.58 3.12 0.04
CA LYS A 155 -5.81 2.45 1.33
C LYS A 155 -4.56 2.43 2.21
N ILE A 156 -3.37 2.70 1.65
CA ILE A 156 -2.15 2.88 2.44
C ILE A 156 -2.28 4.21 3.19
N LYS A 157 -2.75 4.12 4.43
CA LYS A 157 -2.89 5.28 5.31
C LYS A 157 -1.60 5.49 6.07
N PHE A 158 -1.04 6.69 5.94
CA PHE A 158 0.09 7.10 6.76
C PHE A 158 -0.39 7.49 8.16
N MET A 159 0.04 6.74 9.17
CA MET A 159 -0.34 6.92 10.57
C MET A 159 0.89 7.35 11.39
N PRO A 160 1.35 8.61 11.28
CA PRO A 160 2.65 9.04 11.80
C PRO A 160 2.81 8.85 13.31
N ASN A 161 1.71 8.91 14.05
CA ASN A 161 1.72 8.75 15.49
C ASN A 161 1.71 7.28 15.94
N GLY A 162 1.57 6.33 15.00
CA GLY A 162 1.66 4.89 15.28
C GLY A 162 0.47 4.38 16.09
N SER A 163 0.65 3.26 16.79
CA SER A 163 -0.43 2.62 17.55
C SER A 163 -0.64 3.23 18.95
N LEU A 164 -1.86 3.15 19.48
CA LEU A 164 -2.17 3.54 20.86
C LEU A 164 -1.31 2.75 21.88
N GLU A 165 -0.98 1.49 21.59
CA GLU A 165 -0.08 0.67 22.41
C GLU A 165 1.26 1.38 22.67
N LYS A 166 1.83 1.99 21.63
CA LYS A 166 3.07 2.75 21.73
C LYS A 166 2.93 3.91 22.72
N TRP A 167 1.82 4.63 22.67
CA TRP A 167 1.53 5.76 23.54
C TRP A 167 1.22 5.39 24.98
N LEU A 168 0.71 4.18 25.21
CA LEU A 168 0.38 3.69 26.54
C LEU A 168 1.59 3.09 27.28
N TYR A 169 2.52 2.45 26.55
CA TYR A 169 3.55 1.61 27.17
C TYR A 169 5.00 2.00 26.85
N SER A 170 5.25 2.92 25.91
CA SER A 170 6.62 3.38 25.64
C SER A 170 7.01 4.53 26.57
N HIS A 171 8.23 4.47 27.13
CA HIS A 171 8.74 5.41 28.12
C HIS A 171 8.79 6.90 27.67
N ASN A 172 8.81 7.15 26.36
CA ASN A 172 8.94 8.49 25.78
C ASN A 172 7.63 9.04 25.19
N TYR A 173 6.51 8.32 25.35
CA TYR A 173 5.21 8.75 24.84
C TYR A 173 4.25 8.92 26.00
N PHE A 174 3.38 9.92 25.90
CA PHE A 174 2.39 10.20 26.93
C PHE A 174 1.15 10.80 26.28
N LEU A 175 -0.01 10.30 26.68
CA LEU A 175 -1.31 10.93 26.42
C LEU A 175 -1.87 11.43 27.73
N ASP A 176 -2.32 12.68 27.74
CA ASP A 176 -3.07 13.23 28.84
C ASP A 176 -4.49 12.65 28.91
N ILE A 177 -5.27 13.09 29.89
CA ILE A 177 -6.62 12.57 30.11
C ILE A 177 -7.59 12.94 28.98
N LEU A 178 -7.45 14.12 28.37
CA LEU A 178 -8.31 14.59 27.30
C LEU A 178 -7.99 13.86 26.00
N GLU A 179 -6.71 13.66 25.70
CA GLU A 179 -6.26 12.90 24.53
C GLU A 179 -6.73 11.44 24.61
N ARG A 180 -6.58 10.79 25.77
CA ARG A 180 -7.10 9.43 25.99
C ARG A 180 -8.62 9.35 25.83
N LEU A 181 -9.35 10.37 26.32
CA LEU A 181 -10.79 10.43 26.16
C LEU A 181 -11.18 10.56 24.69
N ASN A 182 -10.53 11.45 23.94
CA ASN A 182 -10.78 11.64 22.50
C ASN A 182 -10.49 10.37 21.71
N VAL A 183 -9.36 9.71 21.97
CA VAL A 183 -9.03 8.42 21.34
C VAL A 183 -10.14 7.38 21.59
N MET A 184 -10.66 7.29 22.80
CA MET A 184 -11.74 6.35 23.10
C MET A 184 -13.08 6.74 22.48
N ILE A 185 -13.36 8.04 22.31
CA ILE A 185 -14.53 8.54 21.57
C ILE A 185 -14.42 8.13 20.10
N ASP A 186 -13.26 8.30 19.47
CA ASP A 186 -13.02 7.92 18.08
C ASP A 186 -13.17 6.41 17.89
N VAL A 187 -12.59 5.59 18.77
CA VAL A 187 -12.76 4.12 18.75
C VAL A 187 -14.22 3.72 18.92
N GLY A 188 -14.95 4.35 19.86
CA GLY A 188 -16.37 4.10 20.05
C GLY A 188 -17.21 4.44 18.82
N SER A 189 -16.91 5.58 18.17
CA SER A 189 -17.58 6.02 16.95
C SER A 189 -17.31 5.09 15.77
N ALA A 190 -16.07 4.61 15.64
CA ALA A 190 -15.71 3.63 14.61
C ALA A 190 -16.46 2.30 14.81
N LEU A 191 -16.56 1.80 16.04
CA LEU A 191 -17.32 0.57 16.34
C LEU A 191 -18.82 0.75 16.13
N GLU A 192 -19.39 1.91 16.49
CA GLU A 192 -20.79 2.22 16.20
C GLU A 192 -21.05 2.15 14.70
N TYR A 193 -20.18 2.75 13.88
CA TYR A 193 -20.26 2.68 12.42
C TYR A 193 -20.14 1.25 11.89
N LEU A 194 -19.24 0.43 12.43
CA LEU A 194 -19.10 -0.96 12.01
C LEU A 194 -20.34 -1.79 12.36
N HIS A 195 -20.94 -1.56 13.53
CA HIS A 195 -22.10 -2.32 14.00
C HIS A 195 -23.41 -1.89 13.34
N HIS A 196 -23.59 -0.60 13.05
CA HIS A 196 -24.88 -0.04 12.62
C HIS A 196 -24.84 0.73 11.30
N GLY A 197 -23.66 1.07 10.79
CA GLY A 197 -23.50 1.89 9.59
C GLY A 197 -23.83 1.19 8.28
N HIS A 198 -23.97 -0.14 8.29
CA HIS A 198 -24.32 -0.93 7.11
C HIS A 198 -25.71 -1.58 7.27
N SER A 199 -26.61 -1.32 6.32
CA SER A 199 -28.01 -1.75 6.40
C SER A 199 -28.25 -3.26 6.26
N SER A 200 -27.22 -4.05 5.96
CA SER A 200 -27.34 -5.48 5.63
C SER A 200 -26.72 -6.43 6.68
N ALA A 201 -25.73 -5.99 7.45
CA ALA A 201 -25.01 -6.84 8.40
C ALA A 201 -24.05 -6.02 9.28
N PRO A 202 -24.07 -6.17 10.62
CA PRO A 202 -23.02 -5.65 11.49
C PRO A 202 -21.66 -6.28 11.18
N ILE A 203 -20.61 -5.46 11.20
CA ILE A 203 -19.21 -5.92 11.14
C ILE A 203 -18.65 -5.97 12.56
N ILE A 204 -18.31 -7.16 13.05
CA ILE A 204 -17.67 -7.35 14.35
C ILE A 204 -16.16 -7.46 14.16
N HIS A 205 -15.39 -6.59 14.81
CA HIS A 205 -13.93 -6.53 14.61
C HIS A 205 -13.18 -7.77 15.12
N CYS A 206 -13.60 -8.31 16.28
CA CYS A 206 -13.03 -9.48 16.98
C CYS A 206 -11.59 -9.38 17.52
N ASP A 207 -10.85 -8.30 17.29
CA ASP A 207 -9.45 -8.12 17.75
C ASP A 207 -9.19 -6.68 18.20
N LEU A 208 -10.09 -6.09 18.99
CA LEU A 208 -9.91 -4.73 19.47
C LEU A 208 -8.88 -4.69 20.60
N LYS A 209 -7.72 -4.09 20.35
CA LYS A 209 -6.60 -3.93 21.29
C LYS A 209 -5.80 -2.66 20.97
N PRO A 210 -5.01 -2.09 21.91
CA PRO A 210 -4.25 -0.86 21.65
C PRO A 210 -3.31 -0.91 20.45
N SER A 211 -2.77 -2.09 20.10
CA SER A 211 -1.92 -2.26 18.92
C SER A 211 -2.67 -2.08 17.61
N ASN A 212 -4.00 -2.29 17.61
CA ASN A 212 -4.88 -2.18 16.45
C ASN A 212 -5.59 -0.82 16.37
N ILE A 213 -5.26 0.12 17.26
CA ILE A 213 -5.74 1.51 17.19
C ILE A 213 -4.59 2.37 16.68
N LEU A 214 -4.69 2.90 15.47
CA LEU A 214 -3.64 3.73 14.85
C LEU A 214 -4.02 5.21 14.94
N LEU A 215 -3.03 6.08 15.16
CA LEU A 215 -3.20 7.52 15.30
C LEU A 215 -2.64 8.23 14.08
N ASP A 216 -3.47 9.07 13.47
CA ASP A 216 -3.06 9.92 12.34
C ASP A 216 -2.32 11.18 12.81
N GLU A 217 -1.97 12.07 11.88
CA GLU A 217 -1.24 13.32 12.14
C GLU A 217 -1.94 14.27 13.12
N ASN A 218 -3.27 14.19 13.22
CA ASN A 218 -4.10 15.04 14.09
C ASN A 218 -4.46 14.35 15.41
N MET A 219 -3.82 13.21 15.72
CA MET A 219 -4.12 12.37 16.89
C MET A 219 -5.54 11.78 16.89
N VAL A 220 -6.18 11.70 15.72
CA VAL A 220 -7.47 11.02 15.57
C VAL A 220 -7.21 9.51 15.52
N ALA A 221 -8.01 8.74 16.25
CA ALA A 221 -7.85 7.30 16.33
C ALA A 221 -8.63 6.56 15.24
N HIS A 222 -7.96 5.60 14.60
CA HIS A 222 -8.50 4.75 13.55
C HIS A 222 -8.39 3.28 13.97
N VAL A 223 -9.52 2.58 13.97
CA VAL A 223 -9.56 1.13 14.17
C VAL A 223 -8.99 0.44 12.93
N SER A 224 -8.08 -0.52 13.13
CA SER A 224 -7.33 -1.22 12.07
C SER A 224 -7.20 -2.72 12.35
N ASP A 225 -6.71 -3.48 11.37
CA ASP A 225 -6.57 -4.94 11.41
C ASP A 225 -7.89 -5.72 11.52
N PHE A 226 -8.60 -5.79 10.40
CA PHE A 226 -9.84 -6.54 10.25
C PHE A 226 -9.60 -8.02 9.88
N GLY A 227 -8.40 -8.55 10.06
CA GLY A 227 -8.00 -9.88 9.58
C GLY A 227 -8.85 -11.04 10.10
N ILE A 228 -9.51 -10.86 11.26
CA ILE A 228 -10.43 -11.84 11.85
C ILE A 228 -11.86 -11.29 12.03
N SER A 229 -12.17 -10.17 11.38
CA SER A 229 -13.50 -9.56 11.49
C SER A 229 -14.58 -10.43 10.86
N LYS A 230 -15.79 -10.33 11.39
CA LYS A 230 -16.93 -11.16 10.98
C LYS A 230 -18.12 -10.30 10.59
N LEU A 231 -18.83 -10.69 9.54
CA LEU A 231 -20.15 -10.16 9.17
C LEU A 231 -21.22 -11.02 9.83
N LEU A 232 -22.11 -10.41 10.61
CA LEU A 232 -23.28 -11.10 11.16
C LEU A 232 -24.41 -11.10 10.11
N GLY A 233 -24.97 -12.28 9.80
CA GLY A 233 -26.13 -12.38 8.91
C GLY A 233 -27.39 -11.80 9.55
N GLU A 234 -28.37 -11.40 8.72
CA GLU A 234 -29.66 -10.89 9.20
C GLU A 234 -30.35 -11.93 10.12
N GLY A 235 -30.46 -11.62 11.40
CA GLY A 235 -31.14 -12.45 12.41
C GLY A 235 -30.22 -13.30 13.30
N GLU A 236 -28.89 -13.19 13.16
CA GLU A 236 -27.94 -13.80 14.10
C GLU A 236 -27.44 -12.76 15.12
N ASP A 237 -27.81 -12.91 16.39
CA ASP A 237 -27.21 -12.13 17.50
C ASP A 237 -25.79 -12.64 17.85
N PHE A 238 -25.40 -13.82 17.35
CA PHE A 238 -24.16 -14.50 17.67
C PHE A 238 -23.65 -15.33 16.49
N VAL A 239 -22.35 -15.21 16.18
CA VAL A 239 -21.68 -16.15 15.27
C VAL A 239 -21.44 -17.48 15.99
N PRO A 240 -21.75 -18.66 15.40
CA PRO A 240 -21.42 -19.95 16.00
C PRO A 240 -19.93 -20.07 16.31
N GLN A 241 -19.60 -20.66 17.46
CA GLN A 241 -18.23 -20.84 17.95
C GLN A 241 -17.34 -21.56 16.93
N THR A 242 -16.42 -20.82 16.31
CA THR A 242 -15.20 -21.39 15.72
C THR A 242 -14.06 -21.18 16.71
N MET A 243 -13.48 -22.29 17.19
CA MET A 243 -12.42 -22.25 18.20
C MET A 243 -11.23 -21.39 17.75
N THR A 244 -10.98 -20.36 18.57
CA THR A 244 -9.68 -19.79 18.94
C THR A 244 -8.84 -19.11 17.84
N MET A 245 -9.08 -17.81 17.63
CA MET A 245 -8.13 -16.88 16.97
C MET A 245 -8.06 -15.49 17.64
N ALA A 246 -8.23 -15.38 18.96
CA ALA A 246 -7.99 -14.11 19.67
C ALA A 246 -6.53 -14.00 20.16
N THR A 247 -6.00 -12.77 20.21
CA THR A 247 -4.63 -12.50 20.71
C THR A 247 -4.51 -12.86 22.21
N ILE A 248 -3.51 -13.67 22.57
CA ILE A 248 -3.24 -14.08 23.97
C ILE A 248 -3.02 -12.84 24.84
N GLY A 249 -3.77 -12.71 25.94
CA GLY A 249 -3.71 -11.56 26.86
C GLY A 249 -4.88 -10.57 26.73
N TYR A 250 -5.64 -10.61 25.63
CA TYR A 250 -6.84 -9.78 25.40
C TYR A 250 -8.13 -10.59 25.26
N MET A 251 -8.05 -11.89 25.57
CA MET A 251 -9.18 -12.81 25.47
C MET A 251 -10.13 -12.61 26.66
N ALA A 252 -11.44 -12.63 26.40
CA ALA A 252 -12.44 -12.49 27.46
C ALA A 252 -12.34 -13.67 28.47
N PRO A 253 -12.59 -13.45 29.78
CA PRO A 253 -12.34 -14.44 30.83
C PRO A 253 -13.04 -15.80 30.64
N GLU A 254 -14.16 -15.82 29.91
CA GLU A 254 -14.91 -17.03 29.59
C GLU A 254 -14.21 -17.96 28.56
N TYR A 255 -13.12 -17.52 27.95
CA TYR A 255 -12.35 -18.30 26.95
C TYR A 255 -10.89 -18.60 27.37
N GLY A 256 -10.44 -18.16 28.55
CA GLY A 256 -9.07 -18.29 29.06
C GLY A 256 -8.82 -19.48 29.98
#